data_AF-A0A1H5JN31-F1
#
_entry.id   AF-A0A1H5JN31-F1
#
_cell.length_a   1.000
_cell.length_b   1.000
_cell.length_c   1.000
_cell.angle_alpha   90.00
_cell.angle_beta   90.00
_cell.angle_gamma   90.00
#
_symmetry.space_group_name_H-M   'P 1'
#
loop_
_entity.id
_entity.type
_entity.pdbx_description
1 polymer ?
#
loop_
_entity_poly.entity_id
_entity_poly.type
_entity_poly.pdbx_seq_one_letter_code
_entity_poly.pdbx_strand_id
1 'polypeptide(L)'
;MKAKNPTFFEDGDDSFVVYAHGPIDQLPFKHRKGFMLLTSKGTIEIKDKWFNRGKTVYGLMENNLIAAEITYDDKKPLSEELTPISARNFPFSPRVKLREDQNVWRYVGYKKLVDLLESGTLYLCRIDRFADPLEGISSDTCKVLIREDERFDEEKAERQINLMEKRFQENRNSTFTSCWHINDTIDLEMWNEYSKYGFCIETNIKSLTASLDNAGIPIHIEPIRYFKEPYYNQEVYWFPTLFKRWEYRHERELRISTYGYNLGSFECIRPPINIKALIQTIHIHPQCSQITIDRVRKKLKELNFQIPLKRYI
;
A
#
# COMPACT_ATOMS: atom_id res chain seq x y z
N MET A 1 -3.28 -35.22 1.86
CA MET A 1 -2.29 -34.13 2.03
C MET A 1 -2.93 -33.06 2.91
N LYS A 2 -2.44 -32.87 4.13
CA LYS A 2 -2.94 -31.83 5.05
C LYS A 2 -2.50 -30.47 4.51
N ALA A 3 -3.45 -29.62 4.14
CA ALA A 3 -3.18 -28.21 3.84
C ALA A 3 -2.57 -27.57 5.10
N LYS A 4 -1.39 -26.96 4.97
CA LYS A 4 -0.82 -26.13 6.02
C LYS A 4 -1.68 -24.87 6.08
N ASN A 5 -2.48 -24.74 7.14
CA ASN A 5 -3.18 -23.50 7.46
C ASN A 5 -2.17 -22.35 7.59
N PRO A 6 -2.53 -21.12 7.19
CA PRO A 6 -1.78 -19.96 7.59
C PRO A 6 -1.57 -19.96 9.11
N THR A 7 -0.32 -19.89 9.55
CA THR A 7 0.00 -19.94 10.98
C THR A 7 -0.08 -18.52 11.54
N PHE A 8 -1.21 -18.19 12.15
CA PHE A 8 -1.42 -16.96 12.89
C PHE A 8 -0.76 -17.11 14.26
N PHE A 9 0.27 -16.33 14.55
CA PHE A 9 0.81 -16.23 15.90
C PHE A 9 0.29 -14.93 16.52
N GLU A 10 -0.49 -15.05 17.59
CA GLU A 10 -0.80 -13.93 18.49
C GLU A 10 0.43 -13.72 19.38
N ASP A 11 1.06 -12.55 19.33
CA ASP A 11 2.05 -12.16 20.33
C ASP A 11 1.35 -11.27 21.37
N GLY A 12 1.52 -11.62 22.63
CA GLY A 12 0.80 -11.03 23.76
C GLY A 12 1.34 -9.64 24.10
N ASP A 13 0.80 -8.61 23.47
CA ASP A 13 0.82 -7.21 23.94
C ASP A 13 -0.12 -6.38 23.05
N ASP A 14 -1.39 -6.20 23.47
CA ASP A 14 -2.47 -5.28 23.04
C ASP A 14 -2.56 -4.78 21.57
N SER A 15 -1.82 -5.38 20.64
CA SER A 15 -1.69 -5.03 19.23
C SER A 15 -1.66 -6.34 18.45
N PHE A 16 -2.76 -6.65 17.76
CA PHE A 16 -2.87 -7.89 17.00
C PHE A 16 -1.90 -7.82 15.80
N VAL A 17 -0.79 -8.58 15.88
CA VAL A 17 0.23 -8.71 14.82
C VAL A 17 0.02 -10.02 14.08
N VAL A 18 0.01 -10.00 12.74
CA VAL A 18 -0.02 -11.22 11.92
C VAL A 18 1.28 -11.43 11.19
N TYR A 19 1.86 -12.60 11.42
CA TYR A 19 2.91 -13.18 10.57
C TYR A 19 2.26 -13.95 9.43
N ALA A 20 2.49 -13.50 8.21
CA ALA A 20 1.88 -14.13 7.05
C ALA A 20 2.68 -15.38 6.64
N HIS A 21 2.16 -16.55 6.97
CA HIS A 21 2.68 -17.84 6.51
C HIS A 21 1.59 -18.70 5.89
N GLY A 22 1.01 -18.33 4.75
CA GLY A 22 0.11 -19.21 4.00
C GLY A 22 -0.81 -18.50 2.99
N PRO A 23 -1.46 -19.25 2.08
CA PRO A 23 -2.33 -18.68 1.05
C PRO A 23 -3.64 -18.14 1.65
N ILE A 24 -3.90 -16.85 1.46
CA ILE A 24 -5.10 -16.12 1.91
C ILE A 24 -6.39 -16.68 1.29
N ASP A 25 -6.28 -17.39 0.18
CA ASP A 25 -7.33 -17.97 -0.65
C ASP A 25 -8.26 -18.94 0.09
N GLN A 26 -7.86 -19.39 1.28
CA GLN A 26 -8.58 -20.36 2.09
C GLN A 26 -9.46 -19.72 3.19
N LEU A 27 -9.49 -18.38 3.29
CA LEU A 27 -10.30 -17.70 4.29
C LEU A 27 -11.80 -17.70 3.89
N PRO A 28 -12.73 -18.01 4.82
CA PRO A 28 -14.17 -17.97 4.55
C PRO A 28 -14.69 -16.52 4.57
N PHE A 29 -14.76 -15.89 3.39
CA PHE A 29 -15.29 -14.54 3.22
C PHE A 29 -16.83 -14.55 3.18
N LYS A 30 -17.49 -13.91 4.17
CA LYS A 30 -18.96 -13.73 4.23
C LYS A 30 -19.47 -12.64 3.27
N HIS A 31 -18.73 -11.55 3.14
CA HIS A 31 -19.04 -10.46 2.21
C HIS A 31 -18.02 -10.43 1.08
N ARG A 32 -18.51 -10.26 -0.15
CA ARG A 32 -17.71 -10.30 -1.38
C ARG A 32 -17.90 -8.99 -2.15
N LYS A 33 -16.86 -8.55 -2.85
CA LYS A 33 -16.90 -7.33 -3.68
C LYS A 33 -16.44 -7.64 -5.09
N GLY A 34 -17.08 -7.01 -6.06
CA GLY A 34 -16.72 -7.12 -7.47
C GLY A 34 -16.82 -5.78 -8.18
N PHE A 35 -16.09 -5.63 -9.28
CA PHE A 35 -16.18 -4.47 -10.16
C PHE A 35 -16.89 -4.83 -11.45
N MET A 36 -17.75 -3.93 -11.93
CA MET A 36 -18.21 -3.93 -13.31
C MET A 36 -17.27 -3.05 -14.13
N LEU A 37 -16.71 -3.58 -15.22
CA LEU A 37 -15.87 -2.85 -16.15
C LEU A 37 -16.60 -2.64 -17.47
N LEU A 38 -16.54 -1.42 -18.01
CA LEU A 38 -16.97 -1.10 -19.36
C LEU A 38 -15.79 -1.28 -20.32
N THR A 39 -15.97 -2.16 -21.31
CA THR A 39 -14.97 -2.45 -22.34
C THR A 39 -15.51 -2.10 -23.72
N SER A 40 -14.63 -2.06 -24.72
CA SER A 40 -15.03 -1.88 -26.13
C SER A 40 -15.96 -2.99 -26.66
N LYS A 41 -16.04 -4.14 -25.97
CA LYS A 41 -16.87 -5.29 -26.33
C LYS A 41 -18.12 -5.45 -25.44
N GLY A 42 -18.40 -4.47 -24.58
CA GLY A 42 -19.49 -4.51 -23.59
C GLY A 42 -19.00 -4.58 -22.16
N THR A 43 -19.88 -4.95 -21.24
CA THR A 43 -19.60 -4.96 -19.80
C THR A 43 -19.04 -6.29 -19.33
N ILE A 44 -17.98 -6.25 -18.53
CA ILE A 44 -17.38 -7.43 -17.88
C ILE A 44 -17.51 -7.26 -16.37
N GLU A 45 -18.00 -8.29 -15.69
CA GLU A 45 -18.02 -8.32 -14.24
C GLU A 45 -16.81 -9.11 -13.69
N ILE A 46 -16.05 -8.49 -12.79
CA ILE A 46 -14.95 -9.10 -12.06
C ILE A 46 -15.42 -9.38 -10.62
N LYS A 47 -15.80 -10.63 -10.35
CA LYS A 47 -16.10 -11.13 -9.00
C LYS A 47 -14.83 -11.63 -8.30
N ASP A 48 -14.65 -11.28 -7.03
CA ASP A 48 -13.68 -11.87 -6.09
C ASP A 48 -12.24 -12.06 -6.61
N LYS A 49 -11.52 -10.97 -6.90
CA LYS A 49 -10.10 -11.08 -7.30
C LYS A 49 -9.14 -10.01 -6.76
N TRP A 50 -9.42 -9.44 -5.59
CA TRP A 50 -8.39 -8.66 -4.90
C TRP A 50 -7.17 -9.52 -4.54
N PHE A 51 -7.38 -10.81 -4.24
CA PHE A 51 -6.34 -11.63 -3.63
C PHE A 51 -5.44 -12.43 -4.55
N ASN A 52 -5.75 -12.63 -5.84
CA ASN A 52 -5.15 -13.81 -6.48
C ASN A 52 -4.44 -13.68 -7.82
N ARG A 53 -4.53 -12.59 -8.60
CA ARG A 53 -3.75 -12.48 -9.85
C ARG A 53 -3.43 -11.05 -10.21
N GLY A 54 -2.52 -10.45 -9.43
CA GLY A 54 -2.08 -9.04 -9.48
C GLY A 54 -1.55 -8.50 -10.82
N LYS A 55 -1.62 -9.24 -11.92
CA LYS A 55 -1.41 -8.70 -13.28
C LYS A 55 -2.67 -8.71 -14.15
N THR A 56 -3.55 -9.71 -14.03
CA THR A 56 -4.74 -9.82 -14.89
C THR A 56 -5.85 -8.85 -14.51
N VAL A 57 -6.08 -8.59 -13.22
CA VAL A 57 -7.16 -7.67 -12.80
C VAL A 57 -6.75 -6.22 -13.05
N TYR A 58 -5.53 -5.86 -12.63
CA TYR A 58 -5.00 -4.52 -12.89
C TYR A 58 -4.85 -4.23 -14.38
N GLY A 59 -4.35 -5.17 -15.19
CA GLY A 59 -4.30 -4.99 -16.64
C GLY A 59 -5.68 -4.83 -17.30
N LEU A 60 -6.74 -5.41 -16.72
CA LEU A 60 -8.11 -5.14 -17.15
C LEU A 60 -8.54 -3.72 -16.74
N MET A 61 -8.25 -3.28 -15.53
CA MET A 61 -8.58 -1.92 -15.06
C MET A 61 -7.81 -0.83 -15.84
N GLU A 62 -6.54 -1.04 -16.16
CA GLU A 62 -5.69 -0.12 -16.94
C GLU A 62 -6.26 0.23 -18.31
N ASN A 63 -7.04 -0.67 -18.90
CA ASN A 63 -7.56 -0.52 -20.26
C ASN A 63 -9.07 -0.30 -20.32
N ASN A 64 -9.77 -0.29 -19.19
CA ASN A 64 -11.23 -0.25 -19.14
C ASN A 64 -11.73 0.66 -18.03
N LEU A 65 -12.94 1.22 -18.21
CA LEU A 65 -13.56 2.07 -17.20
C LEU A 65 -14.24 1.21 -16.14
N ILE A 66 -14.04 1.52 -14.87
CA ILE A 66 -14.85 0.97 -13.78
C ILE A 66 -16.23 1.62 -13.87
N ALA A 67 -17.27 0.82 -14.06
CA ALA A 67 -18.67 1.25 -14.08
C ALA A 67 -19.23 1.35 -12.67
N ALA A 68 -18.95 0.32 -11.86
CA ALA A 68 -19.51 0.17 -10.52
C ALA A 68 -18.66 -0.78 -9.66
N GLU A 69 -18.76 -0.63 -8.34
CA GLU A 69 -18.45 -1.68 -7.36
C GLU A 69 -19.77 -2.26 -6.82
N ILE A 70 -19.90 -3.58 -6.87
CA ILE A 70 -21.03 -4.30 -6.29
C ILE A 70 -20.54 -5.03 -5.04
N THR A 71 -21.22 -4.78 -3.93
CA THR A 71 -21.08 -5.57 -2.70
C THR A 71 -22.12 -6.69 -2.69
N TYR A 72 -21.70 -7.89 -2.32
CA TYR A 72 -22.51 -9.10 -2.27
C TYR A 72 -22.61 -9.64 -0.85
N ASP A 73 -23.81 -10.10 -0.49
CA ASP A 73 -24.03 -11.02 0.63
C ASP A 73 -24.28 -12.42 0.05
N ASP A 74 -23.32 -13.32 0.25
CA ASP A 74 -23.17 -14.58 -0.49
C ASP A 74 -23.19 -14.39 -2.02
N LYS A 75 -24.35 -14.61 -2.65
CA LYS A 75 -24.57 -14.51 -4.09
C LYS A 75 -25.54 -13.39 -4.48
N LYS A 76 -26.10 -12.66 -3.51
CA LYS A 76 -27.09 -11.62 -3.75
C LYS A 76 -26.43 -10.25 -3.70
N PRO A 77 -26.64 -9.37 -4.71
CA PRO A 77 -26.12 -8.01 -4.65
C PRO A 77 -26.81 -7.27 -3.49
N LEU A 78 -26.00 -6.72 -2.60
CA LEU A 78 -26.42 -5.95 -1.43
C LEU A 78 -26.44 -4.46 -1.73
N SER A 79 -25.42 -3.96 -2.42
CA SER A 79 -25.33 -2.55 -2.82
C SER A 79 -24.51 -2.40 -4.10
N GLU A 80 -24.81 -1.34 -4.84
CA GLU A 80 -24.11 -0.95 -6.06
C GLU A 80 -23.67 0.51 -5.92
N GLU A 81 -22.36 0.72 -5.91
CA GLU A 81 -21.78 2.05 -6.01
C GLU A 81 -21.35 2.29 -7.45
N LEU A 82 -21.86 3.35 -8.06
CA LEU A 82 -21.64 3.70 -9.45
C LEU A 82 -20.50 4.71 -9.55
N THR A 83 -19.62 4.56 -10.53
CA THR A 83 -18.70 5.64 -10.88
C THR A 83 -19.53 6.83 -11.41
N PRO A 84 -19.36 8.04 -10.86
CA PRO A 84 -19.99 9.25 -11.40
C PRO A 84 -19.65 9.45 -12.87
N ILE A 85 -20.62 9.85 -13.69
CA ILE A 85 -20.35 10.25 -15.08
C ILE A 85 -19.91 11.70 -15.08
N SER A 86 -18.72 11.96 -15.59
CA SER A 86 -18.24 13.29 -15.87
C SER A 86 -17.46 13.31 -17.19
N ALA A 87 -17.37 14.47 -17.83
CA ALA A 87 -16.47 14.70 -18.97
C ALA A 87 -14.98 14.48 -18.61
N ARG A 88 -14.66 14.26 -17.33
CA ARG A 88 -13.33 14.00 -16.77
C ARG A 88 -13.13 12.53 -16.39
N ASN A 89 -14.00 11.63 -16.85
CA ASN A 89 -13.84 10.19 -16.65
C ASN A 89 -12.73 9.65 -17.55
N PHE A 90 -11.51 9.80 -17.09
CA PHE A 90 -10.36 9.16 -17.71
C PHE A 90 -10.25 7.71 -17.21
N PRO A 91 -9.87 6.78 -18.10
CA PRO A 91 -9.53 5.42 -17.69
C PRO A 91 -8.40 5.44 -16.67
N PHE A 92 -8.24 4.32 -15.98
CA PHE A 92 -7.11 4.09 -15.09
C PHE A 92 -5.82 4.42 -15.86
N SER A 93 -5.08 5.41 -15.37
CA SER A 93 -3.82 5.83 -15.95
C SER A 93 -2.77 4.74 -15.72
N PRO A 94 -2.00 4.40 -16.77
CA PRO A 94 -1.06 3.29 -16.71
C PRO A 94 -0.06 3.48 -15.58
N ARG A 95 0.32 2.37 -14.93
CA ARG A 95 1.31 2.39 -13.86
C ARG A 95 2.62 3.00 -14.36
N VAL A 96 3.25 3.79 -13.50
CA VAL A 96 4.60 4.31 -13.77
C VAL A 96 5.54 3.10 -13.86
N LYS A 97 6.13 2.90 -15.03
CA LYS A 97 7.14 1.85 -15.20
C LYS A 97 8.42 2.28 -14.49
N LEU A 98 8.68 1.68 -13.33
CA LEU A 98 9.89 1.93 -12.56
C LEU A 98 11.10 1.26 -13.22
N ARG A 99 12.25 1.94 -13.22
CA ARG A 99 13.51 1.34 -13.65
C ARG A 99 13.98 0.35 -12.60
N GLU A 100 14.46 -0.82 -13.03
CA GLU A 100 14.94 -1.86 -12.09
C GLU A 100 16.08 -1.38 -11.19
N ASP A 101 16.92 -0.48 -11.71
CA ASP A 101 18.06 0.12 -11.03
C ASP A 101 17.71 1.41 -10.27
N GLN A 102 16.45 1.86 -10.30
CA GLN A 102 16.03 3.05 -9.57
C GLN A 102 16.25 2.88 -8.06
N ASN A 103 17.04 3.77 -7.45
CA ASN A 103 17.29 3.79 -6.02
C ASN A 103 16.01 4.08 -5.22
N VAL A 104 15.90 3.38 -4.09
CA VAL A 104 14.84 3.51 -3.11
C VAL A 104 15.46 3.53 -1.72
N TRP A 105 14.95 4.44 -0.89
CA TRP A 105 15.52 4.78 0.40
C TRP A 105 14.50 4.58 1.51
N ARG A 106 14.90 4.00 2.65
CA ARG A 106 14.08 3.95 3.86
C ARG A 106 14.82 4.56 5.03
N TYR A 107 14.33 5.70 5.50
CA TYR A 107 14.83 6.38 6.68
C TYR A 107 14.28 5.71 7.94
N VAL A 108 15.17 5.18 8.79
CA VAL A 108 14.78 4.38 9.95
C VAL A 108 15.65 4.67 11.18
N GLY A 109 14.98 4.84 12.32
CA GLY A 109 15.67 4.92 13.60
C GLY A 109 16.22 3.56 14.04
N TYR A 110 17.10 3.58 15.05
CA TYR A 110 17.76 2.38 15.57
C TYR A 110 16.79 1.22 15.86
N LYS A 111 15.69 1.48 16.59
CA LYS A 111 14.72 0.44 16.96
C LYS A 111 14.10 -0.24 15.74
N LYS A 112 13.66 0.55 14.75
CA LYS A 112 13.04 0.04 13.51
C LYS A 112 14.04 -0.75 12.65
N LEU A 113 15.31 -0.34 12.62
CA LEU A 113 16.35 -1.06 11.90
C LEU A 113 16.63 -2.42 12.56
N VAL A 114 16.80 -2.45 13.89
CA VAL A 114 17.03 -3.69 14.63
C VAL A 114 15.84 -4.64 14.50
N ASP A 115 14.62 -4.14 14.65
CA ASP A 115 13.38 -4.91 14.46
C ASP A 115 13.33 -5.56 13.06
N LEU A 116 13.64 -4.81 12.00
CA LEU A 116 13.70 -5.35 10.64
C LEU A 116 14.78 -6.43 10.47
N LEU A 117 15.98 -6.20 11.03
CA LEU A 117 17.10 -7.14 10.92
C LEU A 117 16.86 -8.44 11.70
N GLU A 118 16.32 -8.36 12.91
CA GLU A 118 16.08 -9.50 13.80
C GLU A 118 14.86 -10.31 13.37
N SER A 119 13.76 -9.64 13.02
CA SER A 119 12.53 -10.33 12.62
C SER A 119 12.62 -10.91 11.21
N GLY A 120 13.44 -10.31 10.32
CA GLY A 120 13.43 -10.67 8.90
C GLY A 120 12.08 -10.42 8.24
N THR A 121 11.30 -9.46 8.76
CA THR A 121 9.96 -9.11 8.26
C THR A 121 9.87 -7.62 7.95
N LEU A 122 9.01 -7.25 7.00
CA LEU A 122 8.70 -5.85 6.71
C LEU A 122 7.43 -5.45 7.46
N TYR A 123 7.53 -4.46 8.34
CA TYR A 123 6.36 -3.89 9.01
C TYR A 123 5.49 -3.09 8.02
N LEU A 124 4.26 -3.54 7.83
CA LEU A 124 3.19 -2.84 7.09
C LEU A 124 2.14 -2.35 8.09
N CYS A 125 1.98 -1.03 8.20
CA CYS A 125 1.01 -0.41 9.11
C CYS A 125 -0.32 -0.21 8.39
N ARG A 126 -1.45 -0.45 9.07
CA ARG A 126 -2.77 -0.15 8.52
C ARG A 126 -2.92 1.35 8.27
N ILE A 127 -3.44 1.74 7.11
CA ILE A 127 -3.41 3.15 6.67
C ILE A 127 -4.18 4.10 7.60
N ASP A 128 -5.30 3.69 8.20
CA ASP A 128 -6.05 4.49 9.17
C ASP A 128 -5.25 4.84 10.44
N ARG A 129 -4.14 4.13 10.71
CA ARG A 129 -3.23 4.38 11.84
C ARG A 129 -2.12 5.37 11.50
N PHE A 130 -2.05 5.89 10.28
CA PHE A 130 -1.09 6.91 9.91
C PHE A 130 -1.41 8.22 10.63
N ALA A 131 -0.38 9.06 10.83
CA ALA A 131 -0.55 10.34 11.50
C ALA A 131 -1.36 11.35 10.67
N ASP A 132 -1.30 11.26 9.33
CA ASP A 132 -2.09 12.10 8.44
C ASP A 132 -3.52 11.52 8.29
N PRO A 133 -4.55 12.20 8.79
CA PRO A 133 -5.93 11.71 8.70
C PRO A 133 -6.48 11.70 7.28
N LEU A 134 -5.82 12.38 6.33
CA LEU A 134 -6.22 12.45 4.93
C LEU A 134 -5.75 11.25 4.11
N GLU A 135 -4.92 10.38 4.68
CA GLU A 135 -4.42 9.18 4.02
C GLU A 135 -5.54 8.23 3.63
N GLY A 136 -5.64 7.93 2.34
CA GLY A 136 -6.67 7.05 1.79
C GLY A 136 -8.05 7.69 1.63
N ILE A 137 -8.13 9.02 1.58
CA ILE A 137 -9.36 9.78 1.28
C ILE A 137 -9.22 10.46 -0.08
N SER A 138 -10.27 10.39 -0.91
CA SER A 138 -10.28 11.04 -2.22
C SER A 138 -10.48 12.55 -2.13
N SER A 139 -10.26 13.24 -3.24
CA SER A 139 -10.65 14.64 -3.42
C SER A 139 -12.14 14.89 -3.12
N ASP A 140 -12.46 16.05 -2.55
CA ASP A 140 -13.85 16.53 -2.36
C ASP A 140 -14.59 16.68 -3.69
N THR A 141 -13.87 16.85 -4.80
CA THR A 141 -14.39 16.85 -6.17
C THR A 141 -15.19 15.59 -6.47
N CYS A 142 -14.85 14.45 -5.84
CA CYS A 142 -15.59 13.20 -6.02
C CYS A 142 -17.05 13.33 -5.57
N LYS A 143 -17.30 14.01 -4.43
CA LYS A 143 -18.67 14.25 -3.92
C LYS A 143 -19.45 15.21 -4.82
N VAL A 144 -18.76 16.24 -5.34
CA VAL A 144 -19.36 17.19 -6.29
C VAL A 144 -19.84 16.45 -7.54
N LEU A 145 -18.99 15.59 -8.12
CA LEU A 145 -19.35 14.84 -9.32
C LEU A 145 -20.46 13.82 -9.08
N ILE A 146 -20.57 13.21 -7.89
CA ILE A 146 -21.74 12.39 -7.56
C ILE A 146 -23.02 13.23 -7.60
N ARG A 147 -23.02 14.44 -7.03
CA ARG A 147 -24.21 15.31 -6.99
C ARG A 147 -24.58 15.89 -8.34
N GLU A 148 -23.60 16.10 -9.22
CA GLU A 148 -23.80 16.62 -10.58
C GLU A 148 -24.18 15.54 -11.60
N ASP A 149 -24.17 14.26 -11.22
CA ASP A 149 -24.51 13.16 -12.11
C ASP A 149 -26.02 13.11 -12.40
N GLU A 150 -26.40 13.45 -13.63
CA GLU A 150 -27.79 13.51 -14.09
C GLU A 150 -28.56 12.19 -13.95
N ARG A 151 -27.87 11.05 -13.75
CA ARG A 151 -28.52 9.75 -13.51
C ARG A 151 -29.08 9.63 -12.08
N PHE A 152 -28.78 10.57 -11.20
CA PHE A 152 -29.13 10.54 -9.78
C PHE A 152 -30.08 11.69 -9.44
N ASP A 153 -31.17 11.35 -8.76
CA ASP A 153 -31.90 12.33 -7.95
C ASP A 153 -31.15 12.58 -6.63
N GLU A 154 -31.64 13.52 -5.82
CA GLU A 154 -31.00 13.91 -4.56
C GLU A 154 -30.84 12.72 -3.59
N GLU A 155 -31.86 11.87 -3.47
CA GLU A 155 -31.83 10.70 -2.59
C GLU A 155 -30.76 9.69 -3.05
N LYS A 156 -30.71 9.41 -4.35
CA LYS A 156 -29.73 8.48 -4.92
C LYS A 156 -28.31 9.05 -4.84
N ALA A 157 -28.11 10.34 -5.07
CA ALA A 157 -26.81 10.98 -4.92
C ALA A 157 -26.30 10.85 -3.47
N GLU A 158 -27.15 11.11 -2.48
CA GLU A 158 -26.80 10.95 -1.07
C GLU A 158 -26.48 9.49 -0.73
N ARG A 159 -27.23 8.52 -1.28
CA ARG A 159 -26.91 7.09 -1.14
C ARG A 159 -25.54 6.74 -1.72
N GLN A 160 -25.19 7.27 -2.89
CA GLN A 160 -23.88 7.04 -3.51
C GLN A 160 -22.74 7.66 -2.71
N ILE A 161 -22.93 8.86 -2.14
CA ILE A 161 -21.95 9.49 -1.23
C ILE A 161 -21.74 8.61 0.00
N ASN A 162 -22.81 8.11 0.62
CA ASN A 162 -22.71 7.22 1.78
C ASN A 162 -21.96 5.91 1.45
N LEU A 163 -22.19 5.33 0.27
CA LEU A 163 -21.44 4.15 -0.20
C LEU A 163 -19.96 4.47 -0.39
N MET A 164 -19.65 5.61 -1.02
CA MET A 164 -18.28 6.07 -1.25
C MET A 164 -17.53 6.27 0.08
N GLU A 165 -18.15 6.93 1.05
CA GLU A 165 -17.55 7.17 2.38
C GLU A 165 -17.33 5.86 3.14
N LYS A 166 -18.30 4.95 3.09
CA LYS A 166 -18.16 3.60 3.66
C LYS A 166 -16.99 2.86 3.01
N ARG A 167 -16.88 2.90 1.68
CA ARG A 167 -15.74 2.31 0.95
C ARG A 167 -14.41 2.91 1.38
N PHE A 168 -14.32 4.23 1.59
CA PHE A 168 -13.07 4.85 2.07
C PHE A 168 -12.65 4.33 3.43
N GLN A 169 -13.58 4.21 4.38
CA GLN A 169 -13.27 3.64 5.69
C GLN A 169 -12.84 2.17 5.56
N GLU A 170 -13.53 1.39 4.74
CA GLU A 170 -13.16 0.00 4.47
C GLU A 170 -11.77 -0.10 3.83
N ASN A 171 -11.46 0.72 2.82
CA ASN A 171 -10.15 0.74 2.16
C ASN A 171 -9.03 1.11 3.13
N ARG A 172 -9.23 2.13 3.98
CA ARG A 172 -8.25 2.54 5.00
C ARG A 172 -8.02 1.45 6.04
N ASN A 173 -9.08 0.76 6.45
CA ASN A 173 -8.99 -0.38 7.38
C ASN A 173 -8.49 -1.67 6.73
N SER A 174 -8.39 -1.73 5.40
CA SER A 174 -8.03 -2.95 4.68
C SER A 174 -6.71 -2.83 3.93
N THR A 175 -6.05 -1.67 3.98
CA THR A 175 -4.77 -1.42 3.32
C THR A 175 -3.66 -1.30 4.35
N PHE A 176 -2.60 -2.06 4.16
CA PHE A 176 -1.43 -2.09 5.03
C PHE A 176 -0.20 -1.73 4.22
N THR A 177 0.57 -0.74 4.69
CA THR A 177 1.60 -0.08 3.88
C THR A 177 2.90 0.13 4.65
N SER A 178 4.02 -0.02 3.94
CA SER A 178 5.32 0.57 4.29
C SER A 178 5.67 1.66 3.29
N CYS A 179 6.00 2.85 3.76
CA CYS A 179 6.40 3.99 2.93
C CYS A 179 7.91 4.04 2.79
N TRP A 180 8.38 4.25 1.57
CA TRP A 180 9.78 4.42 1.18
C TRP A 180 9.90 5.67 0.30
N HIS A 181 11.11 6.18 0.11
CA HIS A 181 11.39 7.35 -0.72
C HIS A 181 12.07 6.91 -2.02
N ILE A 182 11.49 7.23 -3.18
CA ILE A 182 12.10 6.92 -4.48
C ILE A 182 12.83 8.14 -5.04
N ASN A 183 14.15 8.04 -5.16
CA ASN A 183 15.01 9.13 -5.61
C ASN A 183 16.36 8.59 -6.09
N ASP A 184 17.05 9.30 -6.97
CA ASP A 184 18.37 8.89 -7.48
C ASP A 184 19.47 9.04 -6.41
N THR A 185 19.30 10.01 -5.50
CA THR A 185 20.21 10.27 -4.39
C THR A 185 19.47 10.28 -3.06
N ILE A 186 20.21 10.11 -1.98
CA ILE A 186 19.67 10.29 -0.64
C ILE A 186 19.23 11.75 -0.42
N ASP A 187 18.06 11.92 0.17
CA ASP A 187 17.50 13.22 0.54
C ASP A 187 17.72 13.46 2.05
N LEU A 188 18.47 14.51 2.39
CA LEU A 188 18.80 14.88 3.77
C LEU A 188 17.63 15.50 4.52
N GLU A 189 16.75 16.24 3.84
CA GLU A 189 15.58 16.84 4.46
C GLU A 189 14.63 15.73 4.89
N MET A 190 14.35 14.80 3.98
CA MET A 190 13.57 13.59 4.26
C MET A 190 14.21 12.75 5.38
N TRP A 191 15.54 12.58 5.38
CA TRP A 191 16.19 11.83 6.46
C TRP A 191 15.98 12.48 7.84
N ASN A 192 16.12 13.80 7.91
CA ASN A 192 15.95 14.54 9.16
C ASN A 192 14.51 14.49 9.67
N GLU A 193 13.53 14.49 8.78
CA GLU A 193 12.11 14.40 9.12
C GLU A 193 11.75 13.02 9.69
N TYR A 194 12.11 11.94 8.98
CA TYR A 194 11.65 10.59 9.34
C TYR A 194 12.53 9.87 10.36
N SER A 195 13.82 10.22 10.42
CA SER A 195 14.78 9.53 11.28
C SER A 195 16.00 10.39 11.62
N LYS A 196 15.76 11.50 12.31
CA LYS A 196 16.81 12.36 12.86
C LYS A 196 17.89 11.54 13.58
N TYR A 197 19.13 11.65 13.11
CA TYR A 197 20.32 10.95 13.64
C TYR A 197 20.30 9.42 13.54
N GLY A 198 19.43 8.84 12.71
CA GLY A 198 19.31 7.40 12.52
C GLY A 198 20.07 6.87 11.31
N PHE A 199 19.43 5.94 10.62
CA PHE A 199 20.00 5.19 9.50
C PHE A 199 19.14 5.36 8.26
N CYS A 200 19.70 5.07 7.10
CA CYS A 200 18.97 4.99 5.84
C CYS A 200 19.33 3.69 5.13
N ILE A 201 18.32 2.87 4.83
CA ILE A 201 18.48 1.67 4.01
C ILE A 201 18.49 2.10 2.55
N GLU A 202 19.55 1.73 1.82
CA GLU A 202 19.64 1.84 0.37
C GLU A 202 19.27 0.51 -0.28
N THR A 203 18.41 0.58 -1.29
CA THR A 203 18.08 -0.52 -2.19
C THR A 203 17.72 0.02 -3.58
N ASN A 204 17.34 -0.85 -4.50
CA ASN A 204 16.72 -0.48 -5.76
C ASN A 204 15.49 -1.32 -6.03
N ILE A 205 14.70 -0.96 -7.04
CA ILE A 205 13.44 -1.64 -7.37
C ILE A 205 13.62 -3.14 -7.58
N LYS A 206 14.70 -3.57 -8.25
CA LYS A 206 14.99 -4.99 -8.46
C LYS A 206 15.25 -5.74 -7.16
N SER A 207 16.16 -5.23 -6.32
CA SER A 207 16.50 -5.80 -5.01
C SER A 207 15.30 -5.82 -4.07
N LEU A 208 14.54 -4.72 -4.02
CA LEU A 208 13.33 -4.59 -3.23
C LEU A 208 12.29 -5.64 -3.63
N THR A 209 12.01 -5.75 -4.93
CA THR A 209 11.04 -6.74 -5.45
C THR A 209 11.48 -8.17 -5.11
N ALA A 210 12.73 -8.53 -5.41
CA ALA A 210 13.26 -9.86 -5.12
C ALA A 210 13.25 -10.20 -3.62
N SER A 211 13.37 -9.20 -2.74
CA SER A 211 13.31 -9.42 -1.30
C SER A 211 11.95 -9.91 -0.81
N LEU A 212 10.89 -9.69 -1.58
CA LEU A 212 9.49 -9.98 -1.25
C LEU A 212 8.96 -11.23 -1.95
N ASP A 213 9.77 -11.96 -2.73
CA ASP A 213 9.34 -13.15 -3.50
C ASP A 213 8.67 -14.23 -2.62
N ASN A 214 9.06 -14.31 -1.34
CA ASN A 214 8.53 -15.26 -0.36
C ASN A 214 7.59 -14.62 0.66
N ALA A 215 7.05 -13.42 0.39
CA ALA A 215 6.17 -12.69 1.32
C ALA A 215 4.90 -13.48 1.71
N GLY A 216 4.52 -14.49 0.92
CA GLY A 216 3.36 -15.35 1.19
C GLY A 216 2.01 -14.66 1.02
N ILE A 217 2.00 -13.38 0.65
CA ILE A 217 0.82 -12.54 0.42
C ILE A 217 1.03 -11.66 -0.82
N PRO A 218 -0.06 -11.19 -1.46
CA PRO A 218 0.04 -10.20 -2.53
C PRO A 218 0.67 -8.90 -2.01
N ILE A 219 1.73 -8.46 -2.69
CA ILE A 219 2.40 -7.18 -2.43
C ILE A 219 2.35 -6.33 -3.70
N HIS A 220 2.02 -5.05 -3.51
CA HIS A 220 2.06 -4.01 -4.52
C HIS A 220 3.17 -3.03 -4.19
N ILE A 221 3.98 -2.66 -5.18
CA ILE A 221 5.05 -1.67 -5.04
C ILE A 221 4.70 -0.55 -6.02
N GLU A 222 4.20 0.58 -5.52
CA GLU A 222 3.63 1.65 -6.34
C GLU A 222 4.09 3.03 -5.87
N PRO A 223 4.49 3.93 -6.77
CA PRO A 223 4.71 5.32 -6.42
C PRO A 223 3.38 6.02 -6.15
N ILE A 224 3.35 6.89 -5.16
CA ILE A 224 2.21 7.76 -4.89
C ILE A 224 2.05 8.78 -6.00
N ARG A 225 0.79 9.00 -6.38
CA ARG A 225 0.40 10.00 -7.35
C ARG A 225 -0.07 11.25 -6.61
N TYR A 226 0.37 12.41 -7.09
CA TYR A 226 0.09 13.68 -6.45
C TYR A 226 -0.88 14.51 -7.29
N PHE A 227 -1.87 15.11 -6.65
CA PHE A 227 -2.91 15.90 -7.34
C PHE A 227 -3.14 17.27 -6.69
N LYS A 228 -3.62 18.24 -7.48
CA LYS A 228 -4.07 19.55 -7.01
C LYS A 228 -5.58 19.63 -7.11
N GLU A 229 -6.23 20.13 -6.07
CA GLU A 229 -7.66 20.37 -6.12
C GLU A 229 -8.02 21.52 -7.08
N PRO A 230 -9.14 21.43 -7.84
CA PRO A 230 -10.02 20.26 -7.97
C PRO A 230 -9.42 19.17 -8.87
N TYR A 231 -9.49 17.90 -8.45
CA TYR A 231 -9.01 16.77 -9.26
C TYR A 231 -9.94 15.57 -9.22
N TYR A 232 -10.13 14.93 -10.37
CA TYR A 232 -10.84 13.67 -10.48
C TYR A 232 -10.26 12.79 -11.58
N ASN A 233 -10.11 11.52 -11.27
CA ASN A 233 -10.05 10.41 -12.21
C ASN A 233 -10.62 9.15 -11.52
N GLN A 234 -10.82 8.06 -12.25
CA GLN A 234 -11.34 6.84 -11.65
C GLN A 234 -10.41 6.25 -10.58
N GLU A 235 -9.10 6.47 -10.70
CA GLU A 235 -8.13 5.94 -9.73
C GLU A 235 -8.21 6.62 -8.37
N VAL A 236 -8.25 7.95 -8.31
CA VAL A 236 -8.38 8.68 -7.05
C VAL A 236 -9.73 8.40 -6.40
N TYR A 237 -10.75 8.08 -7.21
CA TYR A 237 -12.06 7.66 -6.72
C TYR A 237 -12.01 6.26 -6.09
N TRP A 238 -11.57 5.24 -6.84
CA TRP A 238 -11.65 3.84 -6.40
C TRP A 238 -10.47 3.40 -5.51
N PHE A 239 -9.29 4.00 -5.67
CA PHE A 239 -8.03 3.64 -5.00
C PHE A 239 -7.35 4.87 -4.36
N PRO A 240 -8.04 5.62 -3.48
CA PRO A 240 -7.51 6.87 -2.91
C PRO A 240 -6.23 6.67 -2.09
N THR A 241 -5.94 5.45 -1.63
CA THR A 241 -4.70 5.10 -0.92
C THR A 241 -3.45 5.16 -1.80
N LEU A 242 -3.59 5.37 -3.11
CA LEU A 242 -2.48 5.60 -4.05
C LEU A 242 -2.28 7.09 -4.39
N PHE A 243 -3.04 7.98 -3.74
CA PHE A 243 -3.02 9.41 -4.04
C PHE A 243 -2.71 10.24 -2.79
N LYS A 244 -2.02 11.35 -3.01
CA LYS A 244 -1.79 12.41 -2.02
C LYS A 244 -1.99 13.78 -2.64
N ARG A 245 -2.23 14.77 -1.78
CA ARG A 245 -2.27 16.16 -2.22
C ARG A 245 -0.88 16.65 -2.66
N TRP A 246 -0.85 17.57 -3.61
CA TRP A 246 0.36 18.06 -4.29
C TRP A 246 1.42 18.65 -3.36
N GLU A 247 1.01 19.14 -2.20
CA GLU A 247 1.87 19.70 -1.16
C GLU A 247 2.89 18.65 -0.68
N TYR A 248 2.49 17.38 -0.64
CA TYR A 248 3.31 16.24 -0.20
C TYR A 248 4.20 15.66 -1.31
N ARG A 249 4.22 16.23 -2.52
CA ARG A 249 5.00 15.68 -3.66
C ARG A 249 6.51 15.55 -3.40
N HIS A 250 7.02 16.35 -2.47
CA HIS A 250 8.43 16.33 -2.07
C HIS A 250 8.79 14.99 -1.38
N GLU A 251 7.81 14.31 -0.78
CA GLU A 251 8.01 13.01 -0.15
C GLU A 251 8.41 11.92 -1.15
N ARG A 252 8.09 12.08 -2.44
CA ARG A 252 8.35 11.10 -3.54
C ARG A 252 8.13 9.67 -3.05
N GLU A 253 6.95 9.43 -2.51
CA GLU A 253 6.66 8.22 -1.76
C GLU A 253 6.49 7.02 -2.69
N LEU A 254 7.15 5.92 -2.34
CA LEU A 254 6.93 4.59 -2.88
C LEU A 254 6.29 3.74 -1.78
N ARG A 255 5.11 3.20 -2.05
CA ARG A 255 4.38 2.32 -1.13
C ARG A 255 4.63 0.86 -1.45
N ILE A 256 4.97 0.11 -0.41
CA ILE A 256 4.89 -1.35 -0.41
C ILE A 256 3.63 -1.69 0.36
N SER A 257 2.60 -2.17 -0.34
CA SER A 257 1.27 -2.34 0.22
C SER A 257 0.73 -3.74 0.02
N THR A 258 -0.03 -4.21 0.99
CA THR A 258 -0.96 -5.32 0.81
C THR A 258 -2.37 -4.85 1.12
N TYR A 259 -3.35 -5.55 0.54
CA TYR A 259 -4.75 -5.22 0.66
C TYR A 259 -5.56 -6.45 1.06
N GLY A 260 -6.45 -6.30 2.03
CA GLY A 260 -7.37 -7.35 2.40
C GLY A 260 -8.51 -6.92 3.32
N TYR A 261 -9.75 -7.04 2.83
CA TYR A 261 -10.98 -6.65 3.56
C TYR A 261 -11.12 -7.30 4.94
N ASN A 262 -10.69 -8.55 5.09
CA ASN A 262 -10.77 -9.27 6.36
C ASN A 262 -9.57 -9.04 7.27
N LEU A 263 -8.63 -8.19 6.86
CA LEU A 263 -7.44 -7.88 7.67
C LEU A 263 -7.70 -6.68 8.59
N GLY A 264 -8.86 -6.03 8.51
CA GLY A 264 -9.16 -4.82 9.28
C GLY A 264 -9.29 -4.98 10.80
N SER A 265 -9.21 -6.19 11.33
CA SER A 265 -9.01 -6.41 12.77
C SER A 265 -7.55 -6.24 13.21
N PHE A 266 -6.59 -6.30 12.29
CA PHE A 266 -5.16 -6.19 12.60
C PHE A 266 -4.69 -4.75 12.47
N GLU A 267 -3.72 -4.36 13.28
CA GLU A 267 -3.11 -3.02 13.20
C GLU A 267 -1.91 -3.00 12.25
N CYS A 268 -1.26 -4.17 12.09
CA CYS A 268 -0.13 -4.33 11.20
C CYS A 268 -0.02 -5.75 10.65
N ILE A 269 0.71 -5.87 9.55
CA ILE A 269 1.07 -7.14 8.92
C ILE A 269 2.59 -7.16 8.73
N ARG A 270 3.19 -8.33 8.95
CA ARG A 270 4.64 -8.53 8.87
C ARG A 270 5.00 -9.63 7.87
N PRO A 271 4.93 -9.39 6.54
CA PRO A 271 5.42 -10.35 5.56
C PRO A 271 6.92 -10.61 5.74
N PRO A 272 7.38 -11.87 5.61
CA PRO A 272 8.80 -12.19 5.62
C PRO A 272 9.51 -11.59 4.40
N ILE A 273 10.77 -11.19 4.60
CA ILE A 273 11.63 -10.60 3.57
C ILE A 273 13.02 -11.23 3.57
N ASN A 274 13.63 -11.29 2.39
CA ASN A 274 15.04 -11.61 2.27
C ASN A 274 15.90 -10.36 2.51
N ILE A 275 16.39 -10.20 3.73
CA ILE A 275 17.24 -9.07 4.16
C ILE A 275 18.47 -8.89 3.27
N LYS A 276 19.11 -10.00 2.85
CA LYS A 276 20.31 -9.96 2.00
C LYS A 276 20.02 -9.44 0.59
N ALA A 277 18.81 -9.71 0.07
CA ALA A 277 18.37 -9.15 -1.21
C ALA A 277 17.92 -7.69 -1.06
N LEU A 278 17.24 -7.37 0.06
CA LEU A 278 16.68 -6.05 0.32
C LEU A 278 17.77 -4.99 0.50
N ILE A 279 18.71 -5.20 1.41
CA ILE A 279 19.59 -4.13 1.89
C ILE A 279 20.93 -4.18 1.14
N GLN A 280 21.17 -3.18 0.28
CA GLN A 280 22.45 -3.05 -0.41
C GLN A 280 23.48 -2.32 0.43
N THR A 281 23.07 -1.28 1.16
CA THR A 281 23.92 -0.51 2.07
C THR A 281 23.05 0.10 3.16
N ILE A 282 23.59 0.23 4.37
CA ILE A 282 23.02 1.04 5.44
C ILE A 282 23.86 2.30 5.55
N HIS A 283 23.25 3.44 5.26
CA HIS A 283 23.84 4.75 5.47
C HIS A 283 23.61 5.21 6.90
N ILE A 284 24.61 5.90 7.45
CA ILE A 284 24.63 6.41 8.81
C ILE A 284 24.54 7.93 8.73
N HIS A 285 23.57 8.50 9.45
CA HIS A 285 23.37 9.94 9.47
C HIS A 285 24.64 10.65 9.98
N PRO A 286 25.02 11.83 9.46
CA PRO A 286 26.26 12.52 9.87
C PRO A 286 26.36 12.74 11.38
N GLN A 287 25.21 13.00 12.02
CA GLN A 287 25.10 13.25 13.46
C GLN A 287 24.73 11.99 14.29
N CYS A 288 24.76 10.79 13.70
CA CYS A 288 24.51 9.55 14.45
C CYS A 288 25.65 9.32 15.46
N SER A 289 25.28 8.91 16.69
CA SER A 289 26.26 8.67 17.75
C SER A 289 27.09 7.40 17.48
N GLN A 290 28.38 7.43 17.85
CA GLN A 290 29.26 6.26 17.68
C GLN A 290 28.74 5.02 18.41
N ILE A 291 28.15 5.21 19.59
CA ILE A 291 27.53 4.13 20.39
C ILE A 291 26.40 3.45 19.60
N THR A 292 25.54 4.23 18.93
CA THR A 292 24.45 3.69 18.11
C THR A 292 25.00 2.91 16.91
N ILE A 293 26.04 3.44 16.25
CA ILE A 293 26.71 2.78 15.13
C ILE A 293 27.29 1.43 15.56
N ASP A 294 27.99 1.39 16.69
CA ASP A 294 28.64 0.18 17.18
C ASP A 294 27.61 -0.89 17.57
N ARG A 295 26.45 -0.49 18.10
CA ARG A 295 25.32 -1.40 18.35
C ARG A 295 24.80 -2.03 17.07
N VAL A 296 24.60 -1.24 16.01
CA VAL A 296 24.18 -1.79 14.70
C VAL A 296 25.25 -2.71 14.11
N ARG A 297 26.53 -2.33 14.18
CA ARG A 297 27.64 -3.17 13.70
C ARG A 297 27.69 -4.51 14.45
N LYS A 298 27.52 -4.49 15.78
CA LYS A 298 27.44 -5.70 16.60
C LYS A 298 26.26 -6.57 16.16
N LYS A 299 25.08 -5.96 15.97
CA LYS A 299 23.87 -6.67 15.53
C LYS A 299 24.03 -7.34 14.17
N LEU A 300 24.61 -6.66 13.20
CA LEU A 300 24.91 -7.24 11.88
C LEU A 300 25.84 -8.45 11.98
N LYS A 301 26.86 -8.38 12.85
CA LYS A 301 27.78 -9.50 13.11
C LYS A 301 27.08 -10.67 13.77
N GLU A 302 26.26 -10.42 14.79
CA GLU A 302 25.45 -11.43 15.49
C GLU A 302 24.53 -12.19 14.54
N LEU A 303 23.89 -11.48 13.60
CA LEU A 303 22.97 -12.03 12.61
C LEU A 303 23.67 -12.55 11.34
N ASN A 304 25.01 -12.52 11.29
CA ASN A 304 25.82 -12.93 10.14
C ASN A 304 25.43 -12.23 8.81
N PHE A 305 25.13 -10.93 8.89
CA PHE A 305 24.89 -10.07 7.74
C PHE A 305 26.16 -9.29 7.34
N GLN A 306 26.56 -9.43 6.08
CA GLN A 306 27.68 -8.69 5.48
C GLN A 306 27.15 -7.45 4.75
N ILE A 307 26.46 -6.57 5.48
CA ILE A 307 25.88 -5.35 4.92
C ILE A 307 26.86 -4.17 5.11
N PRO A 308 27.22 -3.43 4.04
CA PRO A 308 28.04 -2.24 4.15
C PRO A 308 27.40 -1.17 5.03
N LEU A 309 28.18 -0.60 5.94
CA LEU A 309 27.82 0.59 6.72
C LEU A 309 28.64 1.77 6.21
N LYS A 310 27.97 2.81 5.68
CA LYS A 310 28.62 4.01 5.16
C LYS A 310 28.15 5.24 5.92
N ARG A 311 29.08 6.04 6.44
CA ARG A 311 28.71 7.35 7.00
C ARG A 311 28.48 8.32 5.85
N TYR A 312 27.35 9.01 5.89
CA TYR A 312 27.11 10.10 4.97
C TYR A 312 28.03 11.27 5.33
N ILE A 313 28.80 11.75 4.36
CA ILE A 313 29.82 12.80 4.51
C ILE A 313 29.31 14.08 3.88
#